data_AF-A0AAV7DR38-F1
#
_entry.id   AF-A0AAV7DR38-F1
#
_cell.length_a   1.000
_cell.length_b   1.000
_cell.length_c   1.000
_cell.angle_alpha   90.00
_cell.angle_beta   90.00
_cell.angle_gamma   90.00
#
_symmetry.space_group_name_H-M   'P 1'
#
loop_
_entity.id
_entity.type
_entity.pdbx_description
1 polymer ?
#
loop_
_entity_poly.entity_id
_entity_poly.type
_entity_poly.pdbx_seq_one_letter_code
_entity_poly.pdbx_strand_id
1 'polypeptide(L)'
;MGRCSREPTHGLLSGVDYSDEEAGQQHPIIHSGLDSESIYFFFSSLLRPSGPSLIALSRSASMASSSSSAKSLFQTLRRYIKKPWEITGPCADPEYKSALPVATDYRKFCPATAHAKAIVPTSNPETVYDIKYYTRDQRRNRPPVRRTVLKKADVEKMMKEKTFDVGDFPRVYLTTTVVEDINARGGGYQK
;
A
#
# COMPACT_ATOMS: atom_id res chain seq x y z
N MET A 1 -73.79 24.47 16.73
CA MET A 1 -74.10 23.71 15.49
C MET A 1 -72.79 23.12 15.01
N GLY A 2 -72.53 21.83 14.84
CA GLY A 2 -73.25 20.57 15.06
C GLY A 2 -72.22 19.45 15.37
N ARG A 3 -72.69 18.34 15.91
CA ARG A 3 -71.91 17.17 16.41
C ARG A 3 -71.59 16.15 15.30
N CYS A 4 -70.68 15.22 15.66
CA CYS A 4 -70.58 13.82 15.19
C CYS A 4 -70.08 13.59 13.74
N SER A 5 -69.28 12.56 13.41
CA SER A 5 -69.26 11.18 13.93
C SER A 5 -67.88 10.50 13.85
N ARG A 6 -67.69 9.50 14.75
CA ARG A 6 -66.76 8.36 14.69
C ARG A 6 -67.14 7.44 13.48
N GLU A 7 -66.29 6.59 12.90
CA GLU A 7 -65.74 5.36 13.51
C GLU A 7 -64.61 4.67 12.70
N PRO A 8 -63.89 3.72 13.33
CA PRO A 8 -62.76 2.96 12.80
C PRO A 8 -63.15 1.56 12.29
N THR A 9 -62.27 0.90 11.52
CA THR A 9 -62.37 -0.54 11.26
C THR A 9 -61.03 -1.25 11.46
N HIS A 10 -61.04 -2.20 12.39
CA HIS A 10 -60.03 -3.21 12.67
C HIS A 10 -60.01 -4.33 11.60
N GLY A 11 -58.90 -5.08 11.52
CA GLY A 11 -58.84 -6.43 10.97
C GLY A 11 -57.53 -6.73 10.22
N LEU A 12 -56.46 -7.12 10.93
CA LEU A 12 -55.99 -8.51 11.09
C LEU A 12 -55.52 -9.18 9.78
N LEU A 13 -54.22 -9.44 9.68
CA LEU A 13 -53.65 -10.77 9.40
C LEU A 13 -52.11 -10.76 9.51
N SER A 14 -51.62 -11.38 10.59
CA SER A 14 -50.45 -12.26 10.71
C SER A 14 -49.14 -11.97 9.96
N GLY A 15 -48.07 -11.80 10.74
CA GLY A 15 -46.67 -11.99 10.33
C GLY A 15 -45.76 -11.62 11.50
N VAL A 16 -45.77 -12.45 12.55
CA VAL A 16 -44.62 -13.29 12.95
C VAL A 16 -43.36 -12.46 13.10
N ASP A 17 -43.07 -12.17 14.36
CA ASP A 17 -41.83 -11.62 14.87
C ASP A 17 -40.62 -12.37 14.31
N TYR A 18 -39.69 -11.61 13.73
CA TYR A 18 -38.28 -12.00 13.71
C TYR A 18 -37.46 -10.77 14.09
N SER A 19 -37.02 -10.78 15.34
CA SER A 19 -35.98 -9.92 15.87
C SER A 19 -34.68 -10.24 15.14
N ASP A 20 -34.19 -9.33 14.31
CA ASP A 20 -32.78 -9.34 13.92
C ASP A 20 -32.04 -8.37 14.85
N GLU A 21 -31.41 -8.98 15.84
CA GLU A 21 -30.49 -8.36 16.78
C GLU A 21 -29.33 -7.67 16.07
N GLU A 22 -28.90 -6.56 16.68
CA GLU A 22 -27.59 -5.97 16.49
C GLU A 22 -26.48 -7.01 16.74
N ALA A 23 -25.85 -7.51 15.67
CA ALA A 23 -24.55 -8.15 15.79
C ALA A 23 -23.44 -7.11 15.55
N GLY A 24 -23.22 -6.28 16.57
CA GLY A 24 -22.02 -5.47 16.70
C GLY A 24 -20.81 -6.39 16.84
N GLN A 25 -19.98 -6.46 15.80
CA GLN A 25 -18.77 -7.26 15.79
C GLN A 25 -17.68 -6.54 16.60
N GLN A 26 -17.67 -6.81 17.91
CA GLN A 26 -16.63 -6.38 18.83
C GLN A 26 -15.42 -7.32 18.70
N HIS A 27 -14.25 -6.75 18.38
CA HIS A 27 -12.97 -7.45 18.49
C HIS A 27 -12.51 -7.44 19.96
N PRO A 28 -12.08 -8.58 20.54
CA PRO A 28 -11.55 -8.59 21.89
C PRO A 28 -10.17 -7.91 21.96
N ILE A 29 -10.10 -6.86 22.76
CA ILE A 29 -8.86 -6.24 23.26
C ILE A 29 -8.31 -7.17 24.35
N ILE A 30 -7.14 -7.76 24.11
CA ILE A 30 -6.41 -8.50 25.15
C ILE A 30 -5.56 -7.48 25.91
N HIS A 31 -6.06 -7.05 27.07
CA HIS A 31 -5.27 -6.46 28.13
C HIS A 31 -4.90 -7.57 29.13
N SER A 32 -3.61 -7.81 29.29
CA SER A 32 -3.08 -8.44 30.51
C SER A 32 -1.69 -7.87 30.78
N GLY A 33 -1.67 -6.73 31.47
CA GLY A 33 -0.53 -6.38 32.30
C GLY A 33 -0.75 -7.01 33.67
N LEU A 34 0.23 -7.75 34.16
CA LEU A 34 0.48 -7.91 35.58
C LEU A 34 1.99 -7.92 35.79
N ASP A 35 2.42 -6.88 36.49
CA ASP A 35 3.74 -6.70 37.06
C ASP A 35 4.06 -7.83 38.04
N SER A 36 5.31 -8.26 38.08
CA SER A 36 5.96 -8.65 39.33
C SER A 36 7.48 -8.50 39.21
N GLU A 37 7.97 -7.54 39.98
CA GLU A 37 9.37 -7.31 40.29
C GLU A 37 10.05 -8.52 40.94
N SER A 38 11.39 -8.48 40.91
CA SER A 38 12.29 -9.02 41.92
C SER A 38 12.56 -10.53 41.92
N ILE A 39 13.65 -10.91 41.23
CA ILE A 39 14.56 -11.94 41.74
C ILE A 39 15.98 -11.37 41.79
N TYR A 40 16.27 -10.78 42.95
CA TYR A 40 17.52 -10.77 43.72
C TYR A 40 18.88 -10.64 43.00
N PHE A 41 19.49 -9.48 43.25
CA PHE A 41 20.91 -9.25 43.42
C PHE A 41 21.53 -10.11 44.57
N PHE A 42 22.88 -10.19 44.53
CA PHE A 42 23.86 -10.50 45.60
C PHE A 42 24.38 -11.95 45.74
N PHE A 43 25.65 -12.16 45.38
CA PHE A 43 26.76 -12.46 46.31
C PHE A 43 28.12 -12.20 45.60
N SER A 44 28.79 -11.08 45.88
CA SER A 44 30.04 -10.95 46.66
C SER A 44 31.23 -11.76 46.09
N SER A 45 32.18 -11.12 45.39
CA SER A 45 33.38 -10.42 45.93
C SER A 45 34.26 -11.30 46.82
N LEU A 46 35.49 -11.59 46.34
CA LEU A 46 36.76 -11.54 47.08
C LEU A 46 37.92 -12.07 46.22
N LEU A 47 38.79 -11.18 45.72
CA LEU A 47 40.21 -11.15 46.12
C LEU A 47 40.96 -10.01 45.40
N ARG A 48 41.48 -9.09 46.20
CA ARG A 48 42.48 -8.09 45.84
C ARG A 48 43.85 -8.64 46.19
N PRO A 49 44.85 -8.52 45.30
CA PRO A 49 46.20 -8.12 45.71
C PRO A 49 46.65 -6.92 44.87
N SER A 50 46.96 -5.76 45.44
CA SER A 50 48.24 -5.38 46.07
C SER A 50 49.44 -5.39 45.10
N GLY A 51 49.90 -4.20 44.72
CA GLY A 51 51.29 -3.95 44.29
C GLY A 51 51.49 -3.54 42.83
N PRO A 52 52.09 -2.37 42.54
CA PRO A 52 52.62 -2.03 41.22
C PRO A 52 54.05 -2.56 41.08
N SER A 53 54.25 -3.57 40.23
CA SER A 53 55.58 -3.96 39.77
C SER A 53 55.91 -3.25 38.45
N LEU A 54 56.96 -2.43 38.51
CA LEU A 54 57.62 -1.83 37.37
C LEU A 54 58.22 -2.94 36.50
N ILE A 55 57.69 -3.12 35.29
CA ILE A 55 58.44 -3.75 34.20
C ILE A 55 58.38 -2.80 33.01
N ALA A 56 59.45 -2.01 32.90
CA ALA A 56 59.75 -1.20 31.74
C ALA A 56 59.99 -2.14 30.55
N LEU A 57 59.01 -2.25 29.66
CA LEU A 57 59.22 -2.83 28.34
C LEU A 57 59.64 -1.69 27.40
N SER A 58 60.93 -1.63 27.12
CA SER A 58 61.52 -0.78 26.08
C SER A 58 60.87 -1.11 24.74
N ARG A 59 59.85 -0.35 24.36
CA ARG A 59 59.27 -0.38 23.02
C ARG A 59 60.19 0.45 22.11
N SER A 60 61.19 -0.21 21.54
CA SER A 60 62.00 0.36 20.47
C SER A 60 61.08 0.77 19.33
N ALA A 61 60.92 2.08 19.16
CA ALA A 61 60.29 2.66 17.99
C ALA A 61 61.24 2.50 16.80
N SER A 62 61.09 1.41 16.03
CA SER A 62 61.59 1.39 14.66
C SER A 62 60.60 2.15 13.78
N MET A 63 60.95 3.40 13.49
CA MET A 63 60.43 4.12 12.34
C MET A 63 60.66 3.28 11.07
N ALA A 64 59.60 2.64 10.58
CA ALA A 64 59.49 2.25 9.17
C ALA A 64 58.51 3.21 8.49
N SER A 65 59.01 4.41 8.20
CA SER A 65 58.36 5.39 7.34
C SER A 65 58.42 4.92 5.88
N SER A 66 57.58 3.95 5.52
CA SER A 66 57.40 3.50 4.13
C SER A 66 56.11 2.67 3.93
N SER A 67 55.04 2.97 4.66
CA SER A 67 53.80 2.17 4.63
C SER A 67 52.53 2.94 4.21
N SER A 68 52.66 4.14 3.64
CA SER A 68 51.53 4.91 3.06
C SER A 68 51.42 4.74 1.54
N SER A 69 52.53 4.85 0.80
CA SER A 69 52.53 4.74 -0.67
C SER A 69 52.30 3.31 -1.19
N ALA A 70 52.84 2.27 -0.53
CA ALA A 70 52.61 0.88 -0.93
C ALA A 70 51.15 0.43 -0.73
N LYS A 71 50.47 0.91 0.34
CA LYS A 71 49.04 0.63 0.55
C LYS A 71 48.17 1.21 -0.56
N SER A 72 48.54 2.35 -1.13
CA SER A 72 47.81 2.97 -2.24
C SER A 72 47.91 2.16 -3.55
N LEU A 73 49.07 1.56 -3.83
CA LEU A 73 49.28 0.71 -5.02
C LEU A 73 48.63 -0.67 -4.90
N PHE A 74 48.64 -1.28 -3.70
CA PHE A 74 47.86 -2.50 -3.46
C PHE A 74 46.35 -2.24 -3.50
N GLN A 75 45.91 -1.04 -3.12
CA GLN A 75 44.51 -0.63 -3.21
C GLN A 75 44.07 -0.39 -4.66
N THR A 76 44.95 0.06 -5.55
CA THR A 76 44.65 0.17 -6.99
C THR A 76 44.63 -1.20 -7.68
N LEU A 77 45.55 -2.11 -7.33
CA LEU A 77 45.56 -3.49 -7.85
C LEU A 77 44.34 -4.32 -7.46
N ARG A 78 43.84 -4.17 -6.22
CA ARG A 78 42.60 -4.82 -5.76
C ARG A 78 41.34 -4.38 -6.53
N ARG A 79 41.36 -3.24 -7.24
CA ARG A 79 40.24 -2.80 -8.09
C ARG A 79 40.15 -3.58 -9.40
N TYR A 80 41.25 -4.18 -9.85
CA TYR A 80 41.29 -5.00 -11.07
C TYR A 80 40.94 -6.47 -10.81
N ILE A 81 40.92 -6.90 -9.54
CA ILE A 81 40.47 -8.23 -9.12
C ILE A 81 39.01 -8.11 -8.72
N LYS A 82 38.10 -8.39 -9.67
CA LYS A 82 36.67 -8.49 -9.40
C LYS A 82 36.42 -9.52 -8.30
N LYS A 83 35.41 -9.30 -7.46
CA LYS A 83 35.00 -10.34 -6.52
C LYS A 83 34.50 -11.55 -7.34
N PRO A 84 34.70 -12.79 -6.88
CA PRO A 84 34.40 -13.96 -7.70
C PRO A 84 32.92 -14.06 -8.14
N TRP A 85 32.00 -13.45 -7.39
CA TRP A 85 30.57 -13.35 -7.70
C TRP A 85 30.18 -12.14 -8.56
N GLU A 86 31.13 -11.32 -9.00
CA GLU A 86 30.93 -10.17 -9.91
C GLU A 86 31.39 -10.49 -11.36
N ILE A 87 31.69 -11.76 -11.65
CA ILE A 87 32.14 -12.22 -12.96
C ILE A 87 30.95 -12.53 -13.87
N THR A 88 29.92 -13.18 -13.35
CA THR A 88 28.69 -13.53 -14.08
C THR A 88 27.46 -13.41 -13.18
N GLY A 89 26.29 -13.21 -13.79
CA GLY A 89 25.01 -13.07 -13.11
C GLY A 89 24.64 -11.61 -12.78
N PRO A 90 23.54 -11.37 -12.05
CA PRO A 90 22.98 -10.03 -11.87
C PRO A 90 23.93 -9.01 -11.25
N CYS A 91 24.86 -9.46 -10.39
CA CYS A 91 25.86 -8.57 -9.76
C CYS A 91 26.99 -8.14 -10.72
N ALA A 92 27.04 -8.68 -11.94
CA ALA A 92 27.99 -8.30 -12.98
C ALA A 92 27.40 -7.29 -14.00
N ASP A 93 26.07 -7.09 -13.99
CA ASP A 93 25.38 -6.20 -14.92
C ASP A 93 25.56 -4.73 -14.53
N PRO A 94 25.80 -3.81 -15.49
CA PRO A 94 26.01 -2.39 -15.19
C PRO A 94 24.76 -1.68 -14.64
N GLU A 95 23.58 -2.26 -14.85
CA GLU A 95 22.30 -1.71 -14.42
C GLU A 95 21.93 -2.13 -12.98
N TYR A 96 22.66 -3.11 -12.43
CA TYR A 96 22.42 -3.63 -11.09
C TYR A 96 22.76 -2.59 -10.01
N LYS A 97 21.82 -2.36 -9.08
CA LYS A 97 21.97 -1.45 -7.94
C LYS A 97 21.73 -2.21 -6.64
N SER A 98 22.51 -1.90 -5.62
CA SER A 98 22.34 -2.47 -4.29
C SER A 98 21.02 -2.00 -3.65
N ALA A 99 20.31 -2.91 -2.98
CA ALA A 99 19.02 -2.64 -2.35
C ALA A 99 19.10 -1.75 -1.09
N LEU A 100 20.30 -1.49 -0.56
CA LEU A 100 20.49 -0.71 0.66
C LEU A 100 20.70 0.76 0.30
N PRO A 101 19.66 1.62 0.39
CA PRO A 101 19.85 3.05 0.21
C PRO A 101 20.68 3.61 1.37
N VAL A 102 21.45 4.66 1.09
CA VAL A 102 22.13 5.41 2.15
C VAL A 102 21.08 6.16 2.97
N ALA A 103 21.27 6.22 4.29
CA ALA A 103 20.35 6.91 5.20
C ALA A 103 20.18 8.42 4.88
N THR A 104 21.14 9.02 4.16
CA THR A 104 21.06 10.41 3.68
C THR A 104 20.12 10.58 2.49
N ASP A 105 19.94 9.53 1.69
CA ASP A 105 19.30 9.60 0.37
C ASP A 105 17.83 9.19 0.48
N TYR A 106 17.53 8.16 1.27
CA TYR A 106 16.18 7.71 1.51
C TYR A 106 15.59 8.36 2.76
N ARG A 107 14.43 9.02 2.61
CA ARG A 107 13.67 9.62 3.73
C ARG A 107 14.54 10.55 4.59
N LYS A 108 15.33 11.40 3.91
CA LYS A 108 16.12 12.49 4.50
C LYS A 108 15.34 13.30 5.54
N PHE A 109 14.03 13.39 5.32
CA PHE A 109 13.13 14.05 6.23
C PHE A 109 12.04 13.12 6.73
N CYS A 110 11.68 13.30 8.00
CA CYS A 110 10.58 12.58 8.62
C CYS A 110 9.25 12.98 7.97
N PRO A 111 8.31 12.04 7.75
CA PRO A 111 7.02 12.36 7.11
C PRO A 111 6.15 13.30 7.93
N ALA A 112 6.34 13.32 9.27
CA ALA A 112 5.66 14.26 10.15
C ALA A 112 6.25 15.67 10.09
N THR A 113 7.46 15.83 9.54
CA THR A 113 8.14 17.12 9.39
C THR A 113 7.89 17.65 7.98
N ALA A 114 6.92 18.53 7.83
CA ALA A 114 6.61 19.13 6.52
C ALA A 114 7.63 20.23 6.16
N HIS A 115 8.38 20.08 5.07
CA HIS A 115 9.26 21.15 4.53
C HIS A 115 8.47 22.27 3.86
N ALA A 116 7.31 21.91 3.31
CA ALA A 116 6.43 22.82 2.63
C ALA A 116 5.03 22.65 3.21
N LYS A 117 4.30 23.75 3.30
CA LYS A 117 2.88 23.73 3.65
C LYS A 117 2.11 23.20 2.44
N ALA A 118 1.73 21.93 2.46
CA ALA A 118 0.90 21.34 1.41
C ALA A 118 -0.51 21.95 1.45
N ILE A 119 -0.98 22.44 0.30
CA ILE A 119 -2.36 22.89 0.11
C ILE A 119 -3.02 21.87 -0.82
N VAL A 120 -3.86 21.00 -0.25
CA VAL A 120 -4.60 19.99 -1.01
C VAL A 120 -5.91 20.62 -1.50
N PRO A 121 -6.13 20.75 -2.82
CA PRO A 121 -7.37 21.32 -3.33
C PRO A 121 -8.56 20.39 -3.06
N THR A 122 -9.66 20.94 -2.53
CA THR A 122 -10.87 20.18 -2.19
C THR A 122 -11.95 20.25 -3.27
N SER A 123 -12.00 21.35 -4.02
CA SER A 123 -13.04 21.64 -5.00
C SER A 123 -12.47 22.37 -6.20
N ASN A 124 -13.07 22.17 -7.37
CA ASN A 124 -12.73 22.91 -8.57
C ASN A 124 -13.12 24.39 -8.42
N PRO A 125 -12.32 25.35 -8.93
CA PRO A 125 -12.53 26.79 -8.73
C PRO A 125 -13.89 27.27 -9.24
N GLU A 126 -14.39 26.69 -10.32
CA GLU A 126 -15.71 26.99 -10.90
C GLU A 126 -16.86 26.72 -9.92
N THR A 127 -16.70 25.73 -9.04
CA THR A 127 -17.75 25.28 -8.09
C THR A 127 -17.65 25.90 -6.71
N VAL A 128 -16.63 26.74 -6.47
CA VAL A 128 -16.45 27.44 -5.19
C VAL A 128 -17.47 28.56 -5.04
N TYR A 129 -17.68 29.34 -6.10
CA TYR A 129 -18.61 30.47 -6.09
C TYR A 129 -19.97 30.11 -6.70
N ASP A 130 -20.02 29.28 -7.76
CA ASP A 130 -21.30 28.75 -8.28
C ASP A 130 -21.66 27.43 -7.57
N ILE A 131 -22.32 27.56 -6.41
CA ILE A 131 -22.60 26.46 -5.48
C ILE A 131 -23.89 25.68 -5.81
N LYS A 132 -24.47 25.85 -7.00
CA LYS A 132 -25.72 25.17 -7.38
C LYS A 132 -25.51 23.65 -7.35
N TYR A 133 -26.16 23.01 -6.39
CA TYR A 133 -25.96 21.58 -6.17
C TYR A 133 -26.75 20.71 -7.17
N TYR A 134 -27.96 21.11 -7.55
CA TYR A 134 -28.85 20.28 -8.37
C TYR A 134 -28.31 20.01 -9.80
N THR A 135 -27.49 20.91 -10.35
CA THR A 135 -26.80 20.69 -11.63
C THR A 135 -25.63 19.71 -11.51
N ARG A 136 -24.99 19.67 -10.33
CA ARG A 136 -23.83 18.81 -10.04
C ARG A 136 -24.23 17.42 -9.50
N ASP A 137 -25.44 17.27 -8.97
CA ASP A 137 -25.91 16.04 -8.33
C ASP A 137 -26.06 14.88 -9.33
N GLN A 138 -25.00 14.08 -9.47
CA GLN A 138 -25.01 12.87 -10.32
C GLN A 138 -25.76 11.69 -9.68
N ARG A 139 -26.04 11.73 -8.37
CA ARG A 139 -26.66 10.60 -7.67
C ARG A 139 -28.17 10.57 -7.92
N ARG A 140 -28.81 11.73 -7.88
CA ARG A 140 -30.27 11.85 -8.09
C ARG A 140 -30.64 12.11 -9.54
N ASN A 141 -29.75 12.74 -10.32
CA ASN A 141 -29.97 13.04 -11.74
C ASN A 141 -29.78 11.79 -12.63
N ARG A 142 -30.44 10.70 -12.26
CA ARG A 142 -30.51 9.47 -13.04
C ARG A 142 -31.91 9.34 -13.65
N PRO A 143 -32.04 8.80 -14.87
CA PRO A 143 -33.35 8.58 -15.45
C PRO A 143 -34.18 7.66 -14.55
N PRO A 144 -35.50 7.92 -14.42
CA PRO A 144 -36.38 7.07 -13.62
C PRO A 144 -36.49 5.67 -14.25
N VAL A 145 -36.69 4.66 -13.41
CA VAL A 145 -36.81 3.26 -13.86
C VAL A 145 -38.11 3.08 -14.66
N ARG A 146 -37.99 2.76 -15.94
CA ARG A 146 -39.14 2.47 -16.82
C ARG A 146 -39.40 0.96 -16.81
N ARG A 147 -40.61 0.56 -16.39
CA ARG A 147 -41.05 -0.85 -16.40
C ARG A 147 -42.20 -1.00 -17.39
N THR A 148 -42.06 -1.92 -18.34
CA THR A 148 -43.08 -2.28 -19.33
C THR A 148 -43.35 -3.77 -19.25
N VAL A 149 -44.63 -4.14 -19.35
CA VAL A 149 -45.05 -5.55 -19.35
C VAL A 149 -45.18 -6.00 -20.81
N LEU A 150 -44.42 -7.03 -21.21
CA LEU A 150 -44.51 -7.61 -22.54
C LEU A 150 -45.46 -8.82 -22.51
N LYS A 151 -46.48 -8.83 -23.37
CA LYS A 151 -47.37 -9.98 -23.55
C LYS A 151 -46.88 -10.87 -24.68
N LYS A 152 -47.43 -12.09 -24.77
CA LYS A 152 -47.11 -13.05 -25.84
C LYS A 152 -47.23 -12.43 -27.25
N ALA A 153 -48.30 -11.69 -27.51
CA ALA A 153 -48.52 -11.04 -28.81
C ALA A 153 -47.41 -10.03 -29.19
N ASP A 154 -46.88 -9.29 -28.21
CA ASP A 154 -45.79 -8.33 -28.43
C ASP A 154 -44.48 -9.05 -28.77
N VAL A 155 -44.21 -10.16 -28.09
CA VAL A 155 -43.03 -11.00 -28.34
C VAL A 155 -43.09 -11.66 -29.71
N GLU A 156 -44.23 -12.23 -30.10
CA GLU A 156 -44.42 -12.83 -31.44
C GLU A 156 -44.23 -11.80 -32.56
N LYS A 157 -44.70 -10.57 -32.35
CA LYS A 157 -44.46 -9.44 -33.26
C LYS A 157 -42.96 -9.11 -33.36
N MET A 158 -42.27 -8.97 -32.23
CA MET A 158 -40.82 -8.69 -32.22
C MET A 158 -39.99 -9.80 -32.88
N MET A 159 -40.38 -11.07 -32.71
CA MET A 159 -39.73 -12.20 -33.37
C MET A 159 -39.93 -12.19 -34.88
N LYS A 160 -41.13 -11.79 -35.35
CA LYS A 160 -41.43 -11.69 -36.78
C LYS A 160 -40.71 -10.52 -37.45
N GLU A 161 -40.51 -9.42 -36.72
CA GLU A 161 -39.84 -8.21 -37.21
C GLU A 161 -38.31 -8.30 -37.18
N LYS A 162 -37.74 -9.08 -36.26
CA LYS A 162 -36.29 -9.15 -36.06
C LYS A 162 -35.61 -10.10 -37.06
N THR A 163 -34.73 -9.55 -37.90
CA THR A 163 -33.78 -10.28 -38.75
C THR A 163 -32.36 -10.01 -38.27
N PHE A 164 -31.47 -11.00 -38.32
CA PHE A 164 -30.09 -10.83 -37.87
C PHE A 164 -29.14 -10.54 -39.04
N ASP A 165 -28.40 -9.44 -38.93
CA ASP A 165 -27.23 -9.14 -39.74
C ASP A 165 -25.93 -9.41 -38.95
N VAL A 166 -24.79 -9.41 -39.63
CA VAL A 166 -23.46 -9.62 -39.03
C VAL A 166 -23.17 -8.62 -37.90
N GLY A 167 -23.71 -7.40 -37.98
CA GLY A 167 -23.55 -6.35 -36.97
C GLY A 167 -24.37 -6.53 -35.69
N ASP A 168 -25.39 -7.40 -35.70
CA ASP A 168 -26.27 -7.63 -34.54
C ASP A 168 -25.65 -8.58 -33.50
N PHE A 169 -24.57 -9.27 -33.86
CA PHE A 169 -23.87 -10.17 -32.97
C PHE A 169 -22.95 -9.38 -32.01
N PRO A 170 -22.93 -9.73 -30.71
CA PRO A 170 -22.01 -9.10 -29.77
C PRO A 170 -20.57 -9.31 -30.25
N ARG A 171 -19.79 -8.24 -30.26
CA ARG A 171 -18.38 -8.30 -30.67
C ARG A 171 -17.62 -9.21 -29.72
N VAL A 172 -16.91 -10.18 -30.28
CA VAL A 172 -16.03 -11.06 -29.50
C VAL A 172 -14.83 -10.24 -29.03
N TYR A 173 -14.51 -10.34 -27.73
CA TYR A 173 -13.26 -9.82 -27.20
C TYR A 173 -12.12 -10.76 -27.61
N LEU A 174 -11.47 -10.45 -28.74
CA LEU A 174 -10.37 -11.26 -29.26
C LEU A 174 -9.08 -10.93 -28.50
N THR A 175 -8.54 -11.91 -27.79
CA THR A 175 -7.18 -11.85 -27.25
C THR A 175 -6.21 -12.22 -28.36
N THR A 176 -5.31 -11.31 -28.72
CA THR A 176 -4.24 -11.60 -29.68
C THR A 176 -3.23 -12.55 -29.05
N THR A 177 -2.70 -13.51 -29.81
CA THR A 177 -1.50 -14.25 -29.40
C THR A 177 -0.32 -13.29 -29.43
N VAL A 178 0.18 -12.91 -28.26
CA VAL A 178 1.33 -12.01 -28.11
C VAL A 178 2.58 -12.84 -27.90
N VAL A 179 3.62 -12.55 -28.67
CA VAL A 179 4.97 -13.03 -28.38
C VAL A 179 5.60 -12.01 -27.44
N GLU A 180 5.87 -12.44 -26.21
CA GLU A 180 6.49 -11.59 -25.20
C GLU A 180 8.00 -11.50 -25.45
N ASP A 181 8.50 -10.27 -25.51
CA ASP A 181 9.93 -9.97 -25.55
C ASP A 181 10.24 -8.97 -24.44
N ILE A 182 11.28 -9.29 -23.67
CA ILE A 182 11.65 -8.63 -22.42
C ILE A 182 12.03 -7.15 -22.61
N ASN A 183 12.59 -6.80 -23.77
CA ASN A 183 13.11 -5.46 -24.06
C ASN A 183 12.39 -4.76 -25.24
N ALA A 184 11.30 -5.32 -25.77
CA ALA A 184 10.67 -4.84 -27.00
C ALA A 184 10.08 -3.43 -26.91
N ARG A 185 9.64 -2.99 -25.73
CA ARG A 185 9.06 -1.65 -25.54
C ARG A 185 10.03 -0.77 -24.75
N GLY A 186 10.47 0.33 -25.36
CA GLY A 186 11.35 1.30 -24.72
C GLY A 186 12.73 0.76 -24.34
N GLY A 187 13.13 -0.41 -24.88
CA GLY A 187 14.39 -1.05 -24.52
C GLY A 187 14.40 -1.62 -23.10
N GLY A 188 13.22 -1.98 -22.54
CA GLY A 188 13.08 -2.48 -21.17
C GLY A 188 12.90 -1.38 -20.11
N TYR A 189 12.93 -0.10 -20.50
CA TYR A 189 12.78 1.04 -19.60
C TYR A 189 11.59 1.94 -20.00
N GLN A 190 10.68 2.17 -19.06
CA GLN A 190 9.58 3.13 -19.22
C GLN A 190 9.98 4.49 -18.63
N LYS A 191 10.00 5.52 -19.47
CA LYS A 191 10.13 6.93 -19.04
C LYS A 191 8.83 7.46 -18.46
#